data_AF-A0A413WFY7-F1
#
_entry.id   AF-A0A413WFY7-F1
#
_cell.length_a   1.000
_cell.length_b   1.000
_cell.length_c   1.000
_cell.angle_alpha   90.00
_cell.angle_beta   90.00
_cell.angle_gamma   90.00
#
_symmetry.space_group_name_H-M   'P 1'
#
loop_
_entity.id
_entity.type
_entity.pdbx_description
1 polymer ?
#
loop_
_entity_poly.entity_id
_entity_poly.type
_entity_poly.pdbx_seq_one_letter_code
_entity_poly.pdbx_strand_id
1 'polypeptide(L)'
;MTDDMRPLDLGPFFHGTKAELKLGDLLEPKRRSNYQDKQSNYIYFTATLDAAKWGAELASGEARERIYLVETTGDFENDPNLTDKRFPGNPTRSYRSNAPLKVMAELGAWERHPDDVIAHMLDSLEKLQQAGEDVIDD
;
A
#
# COMPACT_ATOMS: atom_id res chain seq x y z
N MET A 1 23.61 -15.12 -7.62
CA MET A 1 22.30 -15.30 -8.28
C MET A 1 21.54 -14.02 -8.02
N THR A 2 21.61 -13.11 -8.97
CA THR A 2 21.15 -11.71 -8.83
C THR A 2 20.43 -11.39 -10.12
N ASP A 3 19.19 -11.84 -10.27
CA ASP A 3 18.30 -11.35 -11.32
C ASP A 3 16.86 -11.83 -11.10
N ASP A 4 16.12 -11.16 -10.23
CA ASP A 4 14.74 -10.78 -10.55
C ASP A 4 14.26 -9.69 -9.58
N MET A 5 14.88 -8.52 -9.70
CA MET A 5 14.33 -7.26 -9.14
C MET A 5 13.13 -6.75 -9.95
N ARG A 6 12.75 -7.48 -11.01
CA ARG A 6 11.63 -7.10 -11.88
C ARG A 6 10.31 -7.45 -11.23
N PRO A 7 9.29 -6.57 -11.32
CA PRO A 7 7.96 -6.90 -10.87
C PRO A 7 7.41 -8.16 -11.55
N LEU A 8 6.78 -9.03 -10.76
CA LEU A 8 6.22 -10.31 -11.21
C LEU A 8 4.83 -10.17 -11.86
N ASP A 9 4.24 -8.97 -11.79
CA ASP A 9 2.85 -8.69 -12.12
C ASP A 9 2.73 -7.60 -13.17
N LEU A 10 1.72 -7.73 -14.03
CA LEU A 10 1.37 -6.72 -15.04
C LEU A 10 0.13 -5.90 -14.65
N GLY A 11 -0.45 -6.18 -13.49
CA GLY A 11 -1.70 -5.59 -13.03
C GLY A 11 -2.96 -6.20 -13.70
N PRO A 12 -4.13 -5.58 -13.52
CA PRO A 12 -4.35 -4.40 -12.68
C PRO A 12 -4.09 -4.69 -11.20
N PHE A 13 -3.81 -3.64 -10.43
CA PHE A 13 -3.40 -3.73 -9.02
C PHE A 13 -4.48 -3.20 -8.08
N PHE A 14 -4.30 -3.43 -6.79
CA PHE A 14 -5.13 -2.88 -5.74
C PHE A 14 -4.42 -1.74 -4.99
N HIS A 15 -5.18 -0.71 -4.67
CA HIS A 15 -4.77 0.37 -3.79
C HIS A 15 -5.79 0.53 -2.66
N GLY A 16 -5.39 0.17 -1.45
CA GLY A 16 -6.17 0.38 -0.24
C GLY A 16 -5.96 1.79 0.32
N THR A 17 -7.05 2.49 0.63
CA THR A 17 -7.00 3.86 1.16
C THR A 17 -8.30 4.23 1.87
N LYS A 18 -8.29 5.35 2.61
CA LYS A 18 -9.49 6.01 3.13
C LYS A 18 -9.90 7.24 2.30
N ALA A 19 -9.12 7.58 1.28
CA ALA A 19 -9.48 8.64 0.34
C ALA A 19 -10.67 8.23 -0.53
N GLU A 20 -11.61 9.15 -0.74
CA GLU A 20 -12.69 8.96 -1.71
C GLU A 20 -12.20 9.36 -3.10
N LEU A 21 -12.11 8.36 -3.98
CA LEU A 21 -11.61 8.48 -5.35
C LEU A 21 -12.70 8.08 -6.34
N LYS A 22 -12.63 8.63 -7.55
CA LYS A 22 -13.56 8.38 -8.64
C LYS A 22 -12.88 7.61 -9.76
N LEU A 23 -13.69 6.91 -10.55
CA LEU A 23 -13.25 6.28 -11.79
C LEU A 23 -12.53 7.29 -12.69
N GLY A 24 -11.31 6.96 -13.12
CA GLY A 24 -10.49 7.81 -13.98
C GLY A 24 -9.61 8.81 -13.24
N ASP A 25 -9.72 8.94 -11.91
CA ASP A 25 -8.81 9.80 -11.14
C ASP A 25 -7.36 9.33 -11.28
N LEU A 26 -6.44 10.29 -11.32
CA LEU A 26 -5.00 10.05 -11.27
C LEU A 26 -4.49 10.33 -9.86
N LEU A 27 -3.98 9.28 -9.22
CA LEU A 27 -3.40 9.35 -7.88
C LEU A 27 -1.93 9.67 -8.04
N GLU A 28 -1.61 10.94 -7.84
CA GLU A 28 -0.24 11.43 -7.80
C GLU A 28 0.49 10.94 -6.54
N PRO A 29 1.78 10.61 -6.62
CA PRO A 29 2.63 10.44 -5.43
C PRO A 29 2.79 11.76 -4.67
N LYS A 30 3.65 11.82 -3.65
CA LYS A 30 3.86 13.04 -2.85
C LYS A 30 2.64 13.41 -2.02
N ARG A 31 1.94 12.40 -1.50
CA ARG A 31 0.90 12.54 -0.48
C ARG A 31 1.50 12.37 0.91
N ARG A 32 0.76 12.79 1.95
CA ARG A 32 1.16 12.54 3.34
C ARG A 32 1.20 11.02 3.58
N SER A 33 2.26 10.55 4.24
CA SER A 33 2.39 9.14 4.62
C SER A 33 1.29 8.75 5.63
N ASN A 34 0.84 7.50 5.55
CA ASN A 34 -0.10 6.94 6.52
C ASN A 34 0.58 6.57 7.85
N TYR A 35 1.90 6.39 7.84
CA TYR A 35 2.66 5.83 8.96
C TYR A 35 3.59 6.87 9.63
N GLN A 36 3.96 7.93 8.91
CA GLN A 36 4.89 8.95 9.39
C GLN A 36 4.37 10.35 9.09
N ASP A 37 4.76 11.34 9.90
CA ASP A 37 4.44 12.75 9.64
C ASP A 37 5.38 13.35 8.58
N LYS A 38 5.44 12.71 7.40
CA LYS A 38 6.23 13.14 6.24
C LYS A 38 5.44 12.95 4.95
N GLN A 39 5.88 13.64 3.90
CA GLN A 39 5.41 13.40 2.54
C GLN A 39 6.10 12.16 1.98
N SER A 40 5.35 11.26 1.35
CA SER A 40 5.90 10.07 0.69
C SER A 40 6.27 10.36 -0.76
N ASN A 41 7.46 9.98 -1.21
CA ASN A 41 7.88 10.19 -2.60
C ASN A 41 7.17 9.27 -3.60
N TYR A 42 6.56 8.19 -3.12
CA TYR A 42 5.95 7.15 -3.93
C TYR A 42 4.45 6.99 -3.66
N ILE A 43 3.78 6.27 -4.56
CA ILE A 43 2.46 5.71 -4.34
C ILE A 43 2.57 4.18 -4.28
N TYR A 44 1.89 3.59 -3.30
CA TYR A 44 1.98 2.16 -2.98
C TYR A 44 0.73 1.41 -3.43
N PHE A 45 0.93 0.21 -3.95
CA PHE A 45 -0.13 -0.66 -4.47
C PHE A 45 0.34 -2.12 -4.45
N THR A 46 -0.57 -3.06 -4.68
CA THR A 46 -0.26 -4.49 -4.54
C THR A 46 -1.07 -5.35 -5.52
N ALA A 47 -0.55 -6.50 -5.90
CA ALA A 47 -1.29 -7.50 -6.67
C ALA A 47 -2.11 -8.47 -5.78
N THR A 48 -2.06 -8.34 -4.44
CA THR A 48 -2.84 -9.18 -3.52
C THR A 48 -3.94 -8.39 -2.82
N LEU A 49 -5.12 -8.99 -2.72
CA LEU A 49 -6.23 -8.37 -1.99
C LEU A 49 -5.89 -8.21 -0.50
N ASP A 50 -5.22 -9.19 0.09
CA ASP A 50 -4.86 -9.19 1.51
C ASP A 50 -4.00 -7.98 1.92
N ALA A 51 -2.94 -7.68 1.15
CA ALA A 51 -2.13 -6.49 1.39
C ALA A 51 -2.91 -5.18 1.13
N ALA A 52 -3.86 -5.20 0.20
CA ALA A 52 -4.70 -4.02 -0.06
C ALA A 52 -5.68 -3.73 1.08
N LYS A 53 -6.18 -4.77 1.77
CA LYS A 53 -6.97 -4.60 3.00
C LYS A 53 -6.18 -3.85 4.06
N TRP A 54 -4.93 -4.27 4.32
CA TRP A 54 -4.05 -3.58 5.25
C TRP A 54 -3.82 -2.11 4.85
N GLY A 55 -3.62 -1.84 3.56
CA GLY A 55 -3.51 -0.47 3.06
C GLY A 55 -4.75 0.39 3.35
N ALA A 56 -5.95 -0.19 3.29
CA ALA A 56 -7.20 0.52 3.58
C ALA A 56 -7.44 0.69 5.09
N GLU A 57 -7.26 -0.38 5.86
CA GLU A 57 -7.53 -0.44 7.30
C GLU A 57 -6.54 0.43 8.10
N LEU A 58 -5.27 0.40 7.72
CA LEU A 58 -4.19 1.15 8.38
C LEU A 58 -3.99 2.56 7.83
N ALA A 59 -4.73 2.96 6.78
CA ALA A 59 -4.66 4.31 6.26
C ALA A 59 -5.04 5.34 7.34
N SER A 60 -4.40 6.50 7.29
CA SER A 60 -4.63 7.56 8.26
C SER A 60 -6.04 8.16 8.16
N GLY A 61 -6.59 8.58 9.30
CA GLY A 61 -7.90 9.22 9.41
C GLY A 61 -9.08 8.29 9.67
N GLU A 62 -10.26 8.91 9.87
CA GLU A 62 -11.51 8.25 10.29
C GLU A 62 -12.48 8.00 9.12
N ALA A 63 -12.06 8.30 7.89
CA ALA A 63 -12.90 8.09 6.73
C ALA A 63 -13.06 6.58 6.43
N ARG A 64 -14.11 6.25 5.68
CA ARG A 64 -14.42 4.87 5.29
C ARG A 64 -13.25 4.26 4.52
N GLU A 65 -12.90 3.04 4.87
CA GLU A 65 -11.92 2.19 4.18
C GLU A 65 -12.43 1.79 2.78
N ARG A 66 -11.56 1.86 1.78
CA ARG A 66 -11.85 1.59 0.38
C ARG A 66 -10.69 0.86 -0.27
N ILE A 67 -11.00 0.01 -1.24
CA ILE A 67 -10.01 -0.63 -2.09
C ILE A 67 -10.37 -0.32 -3.54
N TYR A 68 -9.40 0.23 -4.26
CA TYR A 68 -9.53 0.57 -5.68
C TYR A 68 -8.71 -0.37 -6.53
N LEU A 69 -9.25 -0.72 -7.70
CA LEU A 69 -8.48 -1.32 -8.77
C LEU A 69 -7.79 -0.20 -9.55
N VAL A 70 -6.49 -0.32 -9.78
CA VAL A 70 -5.66 0.73 -10.38
C VAL A 70 -4.72 0.18 -11.45
N GLU A 71 -4.39 1.03 -12.41
CA GLU A 71 -3.36 0.79 -13.42
C GLU A 71 -2.19 1.74 -13.22
N THR A 72 -0.97 1.27 -13.46
CA THR A 72 0.22 2.12 -13.45
C THR A 72 0.26 2.95 -14.73
N THR A 73 0.67 4.20 -14.63
CA THR A 73 0.88 5.07 -15.82
C THR A 73 2.35 5.15 -16.24
N GLY A 74 3.24 4.51 -15.48
CA GLY A 74 4.68 4.43 -15.74
C GLY A 74 5.33 3.28 -15.01
N ASP A 75 6.65 3.34 -14.91
CA ASP A 75 7.47 2.30 -14.28
C ASP A 75 7.18 2.17 -12.77
N PHE A 76 7.42 0.98 -12.24
CA PHE A 76 7.25 0.67 -10.84
C PHE A 76 8.22 -0.43 -10.42
N GLU A 77 8.43 -0.55 -9.12
CA GLU A 77 9.38 -1.49 -8.52
C GLU A 77 8.76 -2.18 -7.30
N ASN A 78 9.42 -3.24 -6.84
CA ASN A 78 9.06 -3.91 -5.59
C ASN A 78 9.11 -2.90 -4.42
N ASP A 79 8.14 -2.96 -3.51
CA ASP A 79 8.17 -2.17 -2.29
C ASP A 79 9.29 -2.67 -1.37
N PRO A 80 10.34 -1.87 -1.12
CA PRO A 80 11.44 -2.29 -0.26
C PRO A 80 10.99 -2.50 1.18
N ASN A 81 9.90 -1.88 1.64
CA ASN A 81 9.41 -2.04 3.01
C ASN A 81 8.84 -3.45 3.27
N LEU A 82 8.51 -4.20 2.22
CA LEU A 82 7.87 -5.52 2.30
C LEU A 82 8.65 -6.62 1.57
N THR A 83 9.63 -6.25 0.74
CA THR A 83 10.45 -7.18 -0.05
C THR A 83 11.76 -7.48 0.66
N ASP A 84 12.11 -8.77 0.78
CA ASP A 84 13.35 -9.23 1.43
C ASP A 84 13.56 -8.71 2.87
N LYS A 85 12.47 -8.38 3.56
CA LYS A 85 12.48 -7.97 4.98
C LYS A 85 12.29 -9.18 5.88
N ARG A 86 11.04 -9.57 6.14
CA ARG A 86 10.71 -10.73 7.00
C ARG A 86 10.82 -12.06 6.28
N PHE A 87 10.54 -12.07 4.98
CA PHE A 87 10.54 -13.26 4.14
C PHE A 87 11.31 -12.96 2.84
N PRO A 88 11.95 -13.98 2.22
CA PRO A 88 12.62 -13.81 0.93
C PRO A 88 11.64 -13.41 -0.18
N GLY A 89 12.09 -12.51 -1.06
CA GLY A 89 11.32 -11.99 -2.19
C GLY A 89 10.17 -11.08 -1.79
N ASN A 90 9.17 -10.96 -2.68
CA ASN A 90 8.00 -10.10 -2.51
C ASN A 90 6.71 -10.93 -2.40
N PRO A 91 6.48 -11.64 -1.27
CA PRO A 91 5.34 -12.55 -1.13
C PRO A 91 4.00 -11.81 -1.07
N THR A 92 3.98 -10.57 -0.60
CA THR A 92 2.77 -9.71 -0.59
C THR A 92 2.49 -9.07 -1.95
N ARG A 93 3.41 -9.24 -2.91
CA ARG A 93 3.35 -8.65 -4.26
C ARG A 93 3.07 -7.14 -4.17
N SER A 94 3.79 -6.47 -3.28
CA SER A 94 3.64 -5.04 -2.99
C SER A 94 4.66 -4.24 -3.79
N TYR A 95 4.20 -3.11 -4.33
CA TYR A 95 4.93 -2.30 -5.28
C TYR A 95 4.81 -0.82 -4.92
N ARG A 96 5.73 -0.03 -5.48
CA ARG A 96 5.67 1.42 -5.42
C ARG A 96 6.02 2.05 -6.77
N SER A 97 5.47 3.23 -7.04
CA SER A 97 5.78 4.02 -8.25
C SER A 97 5.90 5.50 -7.92
N ASN A 98 6.71 6.21 -8.71
CA ASN A 98 6.77 7.67 -8.73
C ASN A 98 5.92 8.26 -9.87
N ALA A 99 5.30 7.41 -10.69
CA ALA A 99 4.30 7.79 -11.67
C ALA A 99 2.90 7.68 -11.05
N PRO A 100 1.91 8.44 -11.57
CA PRO A 100 0.54 8.33 -11.08
C PRO A 100 -0.07 6.95 -11.28
N LEU A 101 -1.05 6.61 -10.46
CA LEU A 101 -1.93 5.46 -10.69
C LEU A 101 -3.30 5.93 -11.17
N LYS A 102 -3.86 5.25 -12.16
CA LYS A 102 -5.21 5.54 -12.66
C LYS A 102 -6.24 4.63 -11.98
N VAL A 103 -7.30 5.21 -11.41
CA VAL A 103 -8.41 4.44 -10.85
C VAL A 103 -9.26 3.85 -11.96
N MET A 104 -9.45 2.53 -11.90
CA MET A 104 -10.21 1.74 -12.87
C MET A 104 -11.53 1.22 -12.31
N ALA A 105 -11.61 1.03 -10.99
CA ALA A 105 -12.85 0.66 -10.29
C ALA A 105 -12.69 0.81 -8.76
N GLU A 106 -13.79 0.85 -8.03
CA GLU A 106 -13.84 0.61 -6.59
C GLU A 106 -14.39 -0.80 -6.34
N LEU A 107 -13.79 -1.55 -5.42
CA LEU A 107 -14.33 -2.84 -5.00
C LEU A 107 -15.60 -2.62 -4.19
N GLY A 108 -16.73 -3.13 -4.69
CA GLY A 108 -18.03 -2.93 -4.04
C GLY A 108 -18.17 -3.64 -2.68
N ALA A 109 -17.51 -4.78 -2.50
CA ALA A 109 -17.47 -5.51 -1.24
C ALA A 109 -16.16 -6.29 -1.10
N TRP A 110 -15.63 -6.32 0.13
CA TRP A 110 -14.47 -7.12 0.52
C TRP A 110 -14.55 -7.36 2.04
N GLU A 111 -13.96 -8.46 2.49
CA GLU A 111 -13.95 -8.85 3.89
C GLU A 111 -12.77 -8.20 4.62
N ARG A 112 -13.06 -7.37 5.62
CA ARG A 112 -12.06 -6.78 6.52
C ARG A 112 -11.38 -7.85 7.36
N HIS A 113 -10.18 -7.58 7.83
CA HIS A 113 -9.62 -8.34 8.94
C HIS A 113 -10.50 -8.20 10.19
N PRO A 114 -10.48 -9.19 11.10
CA PRO A 114 -11.12 -9.07 12.40
C PRO A 114 -10.59 -7.85 13.17
N ASP A 115 -11.48 -7.14 13.87
CA ASP A 115 -11.14 -5.88 14.54
C ASP A 115 -10.02 -6.03 15.58
N ASP A 116 -9.93 -7.19 16.24
CA ASP A 116 -8.86 -7.50 17.19
C ASP A 116 -7.49 -7.65 16.51
N VAL A 117 -7.45 -8.18 15.27
CA VAL A 117 -6.23 -8.28 14.48
C VAL A 117 -5.80 -6.89 13.99
N ILE A 118 -6.74 -6.05 13.56
CA ILE A 118 -6.46 -4.66 13.15
C ILE A 118 -5.93 -3.86 14.34
N ALA A 119 -6.59 -3.95 15.50
CA ALA A 119 -6.16 -3.28 16.72
C ALA A 119 -4.76 -3.71 17.14
N HIS A 120 -4.47 -5.01 17.11
CA HIS A 120 -3.13 -5.52 17.41
C HIS A 120 -2.04 -4.98 16.46
N MET A 121 -2.37 -4.83 15.17
CA MET A 121 -1.44 -4.27 14.19
C MET A 121 -1.18 -2.78 14.44
N LEU A 122 -2.23 -2.00 14.70
CA LEU A 122 -2.11 -0.58 15.05
C LEU A 122 -1.26 -0.37 16.31
N ASP A 123 -1.51 -1.15 17.36
CA ASP A 123 -0.72 -1.14 18.60
C ASP A 123 0.76 -1.46 18.34
N SER A 124 1.03 -2.36 17.40
CA SER A 124 2.40 -2.76 17.04
C SER A 124 3.12 -1.65 16.28
N LEU A 125 2.43 -0.97 15.36
CA LEU A 125 2.95 0.19 14.63
C LEU A 125 3.23 1.36 15.58
N GLU A 126 2.34 1.62 16.54
CA GLU A 126 2.53 2.67 17.53
C GLU A 126 3.76 2.41 18.41
N LYS A 127 3.96 1.16 18.85
CA LYS A 127 5.16 0.78 19.63
C LYS A 127 6.45 0.98 18.84
N LEU A 128 6.46 0.62 17.55
CA LEU A 128 7.62 0.86 16.68
C LEU A 128 7.93 2.36 16.55
N GLN A 129 6.89 3.18 16.37
CA GLN A 129 7.02 4.63 16.30
C GLN A 129 7.56 5.22 17.61
N GLN A 130 7.04 4.79 18.77
CA GLN A 130 7.51 5.23 20.09
C GLN A 130 8.97 4.82 20.35
N ALA A 131 9.41 3.69 19.79
CA ALA A 131 10.79 3.22 19.86
C ALA A 131 11.72 3.89 18.83
N GLY A 132 11.19 4.59 17.83
CA GLY A 132 11.96 5.15 16.71
C GLY A 132 12.48 4.08 15.74
N GLU A 133 11.82 2.91 15.69
CA GLU A 133 12.17 1.76 14.85
C GLU A 133 11.30 1.66 13.58
N ASP A 134 10.37 2.60 13.36
CA ASP A 134 9.48 2.70 12.21
C ASP A 134 10.20 3.18 10.93
N VAL A 135 11.32 2.56 10.57
CA VAL A 135 12.10 2.93 9.38
C VAL A 135 11.30 2.64 8.12
N ILE A 136 11.01 3.68 7.33
CA ILE A 136 10.35 3.58 6.03
C ILE A 136 11.32 3.99 4.94
N ASP A 137 11.61 3.03 4.05
CA ASP A 137 12.34 3.23 2.81
C ASP A 137 11.39 3.87 1.78
N ASP A 138 11.55 5.18 1.57
CA ASP A 138 10.73 6.06 0.72
C ASP A 138 11.61 7.01 -0.10
#